data_AF-A0A5Q4B9H9-F1
#
_entry.id   AF-A0A5Q4B9H9-F1
#
_cell.length_a   1.000
_cell.length_b   1.000
_cell.length_c   1.000
_cell.angle_alpha   90.00
_cell.angle_beta   90.00
_cell.angle_gamma   90.00
#
_symmetry.space_group_name_H-M   'P 1'
#
loop_
_entity.id
_entity.type
_entity.pdbx_description
1 polymer ?
#
loop_
_entity_poly.entity_id
_entity_poly.type
_entity_poly.pdbx_seq_one_letter_code
_entity_poly.pdbx_strand_id
1 'polypeptide(L)'
;KPPRPEEEQPPTPSAPQWSLTPRPLYGKGPSKSPLMNVRNSADLRLQMPAAIELNVISQPPGSVRAENLPGFAYAAKAGKGATIYVIDTGANIENPEWKNMKGSKSFINTPGVEKSEADPEVHGSCMASKVTGRLFGTAKDANIVMVKIHHNGKGSASTLSALVETSNDVYKKLIQGKAEDGFNKLSDYPAPFGRITDITVVGAVEEDGSRSPYSLGTAKELT
;
A
#
# COMPACT_ATOMS: atom_id res chain seq x y z
N LYS A 1 24.62 3.56 65.44
CA LYS A 1 24.60 2.99 64.08
C LYS A 1 23.36 3.54 63.38
N PRO A 2 23.49 4.44 62.40
CA PRO A 2 22.34 5.10 61.77
C PRO A 2 21.59 4.13 60.83
N PRO A 3 20.29 4.37 60.55
CA PRO A 3 19.50 3.55 59.63
C PRO A 3 19.99 3.72 58.18
N ARG A 4 19.86 2.64 57.39
CA ARG A 4 20.25 2.55 55.99
C ARG A 4 19.33 3.47 55.13
N PRO A 5 19.84 4.21 54.14
CA PRO A 5 18.99 4.98 53.23
C PRO A 5 18.07 4.04 52.44
N GLU A 6 16.79 4.39 52.35
CA GLU A 6 15.84 3.74 51.44
C GLU A 6 16.26 4.00 49.99
N GLU A 7 16.31 2.94 49.20
CA GLU A 7 16.64 2.97 47.78
C GLU A 7 15.41 3.45 47.01
N GLU A 8 15.46 4.69 46.53
CA GLU A 8 14.38 5.34 45.78
C GLU A 8 14.24 4.64 44.41
N GLN A 9 13.13 3.91 44.20
CA GLN A 9 12.84 3.29 42.92
C GLN A 9 12.66 4.36 41.84
N PRO A 10 13.26 4.20 40.63
CA PRO A 10 13.04 5.15 39.55
C PRO A 10 11.57 5.11 39.09
N PRO A 11 10.98 6.26 38.69
CA PRO A 11 9.59 6.31 38.28
C PRO A 11 9.36 5.45 37.04
N THR A 12 8.26 4.68 37.04
CA THR A 12 7.76 3.96 35.87
C THR A 12 7.46 4.95 34.73
N PRO A 13 7.96 4.73 33.51
CA PRO A 13 7.66 5.61 32.39
C PRO A 13 6.17 5.46 32.04
N SER A 14 5.43 6.55 32.18
CA SER A 14 4.04 6.63 31.73
C SER A 14 4.01 6.63 30.20
N ALA A 15 3.33 5.66 29.60
CA ALA A 15 3.08 5.65 28.15
C ALA A 15 2.35 6.94 27.74
N PRO A 16 2.67 7.56 26.60
CA PRO A 16 1.93 8.72 26.13
C PRO A 16 0.49 8.29 25.82
N GLN A 17 -0.48 8.78 26.60
CA GLN A 17 -1.89 8.65 26.27
C GLN A 17 -2.19 9.55 25.05
N TRP A 18 -2.21 8.96 23.86
CA TRP A 18 -2.79 9.62 22.70
C TRP A 18 -4.30 9.74 22.91
N SER A 19 -4.74 10.88 23.45
CA SER A 19 -6.15 11.25 23.45
C SER A 19 -6.55 11.62 22.01
N LEU A 20 -7.22 10.70 21.33
CA LEU A 20 -7.97 11.02 20.11
C LEU A 20 -9.20 11.83 20.51
N THR A 21 -9.00 13.11 20.84
CA THR A 21 -10.11 14.06 20.90
C THR A 21 -10.56 14.35 19.47
N PRO A 22 -11.84 14.14 19.11
CA PRO A 22 -12.35 14.59 17.83
C PRO A 22 -12.11 16.09 17.70
N ARG A 23 -11.43 16.49 16.63
CA ARG A 23 -11.18 17.89 16.31
C ARG A 23 -12.53 18.64 16.30
N PRO A 24 -12.68 19.79 16.99
CA PRO A 24 -13.95 20.51 17.01
C PRO A 24 -14.32 20.91 15.58
N LEU A 25 -15.53 20.55 15.15
CA LEU A 25 -16.14 21.07 13.93
C LEU A 25 -16.40 22.56 14.12
N TYR A 26 -15.46 23.41 13.69
CA TYR A 26 -15.59 24.85 13.74
C TYR A 26 -16.19 25.37 12.43
N GLY A 27 -17.36 26.02 12.53
CA GLY A 27 -17.86 26.95 11.51
C GLY A 27 -19.34 26.83 11.13
N LYS A 28 -20.25 27.36 11.96
CA LYS A 28 -21.54 27.90 11.48
C LYS A 28 -21.26 29.27 10.86
N GLY A 29 -21.30 29.35 9.53
CA GLY A 29 -21.25 30.57 8.72
C GLY A 29 -21.94 30.28 7.37
N PRO A 30 -22.37 31.30 6.59
CA PRO A 30 -23.16 31.06 5.39
C PRO A 30 -22.36 30.18 4.42
N SER A 31 -22.93 29.02 4.13
CA SER A 31 -22.34 27.97 3.33
C SER A 31 -21.97 28.49 1.94
N LYS A 32 -20.68 28.74 1.73
CA LYS A 32 -20.05 28.51 0.44
C LYS A 32 -19.12 27.32 0.63
N SER A 33 -19.71 26.12 0.55
CA SER A 33 -18.98 24.86 0.55
C SER A 33 -17.84 24.92 -0.47
N PRO A 34 -16.57 24.68 -0.10
CA PRO A 34 -15.50 24.53 -1.08
C PRO A 34 -15.61 23.24 -1.94
N LEU A 35 -16.73 22.51 -1.85
CA LEU A 35 -16.90 21.17 -2.41
C LEU A 35 -17.91 21.10 -3.57
N MET A 36 -18.30 22.23 -4.17
CA MET A 36 -19.01 22.22 -5.46
C MET A 36 -18.03 22.14 -6.62
N ASN A 37 -17.26 21.06 -6.68
CA ASN A 37 -16.75 20.52 -7.93
C ASN A 37 -17.02 19.01 -7.85
N VAL A 38 -18.27 18.66 -8.12
CA VAL A 38 -18.70 17.28 -8.29
C VAL A 38 -17.79 16.67 -9.36
N ARG A 39 -16.98 15.68 -8.98
CA ARG A 39 -16.27 14.85 -9.97
C ARG A 39 -17.31 14.34 -10.95
N ASN A 40 -17.07 14.53 -12.25
CA ASN A 40 -17.97 14.05 -13.29
C ASN A 40 -18.31 12.58 -13.01
N SER A 41 -19.60 12.22 -12.98
CA SER A 41 -20.03 10.86 -12.62
C SER A 41 -19.49 9.81 -13.60
N ALA A 42 -19.18 10.22 -14.84
CA ALA A 42 -18.47 9.42 -15.83
C ALA A 42 -17.07 8.96 -15.39
N ASP A 43 -16.43 9.70 -14.49
CA ASP A 43 -15.09 9.42 -13.95
C ASP A 43 -15.12 8.58 -12.67
N LEU A 44 -16.29 8.09 -12.26
CA LEU A 44 -16.47 7.28 -11.06
C LEU A 44 -17.01 5.89 -11.40
N ARG A 45 -16.56 4.90 -10.64
CA ARG A 45 -17.02 3.52 -10.67
C ARG A 45 -17.45 3.13 -9.27
N LEU A 46 -18.46 2.28 -9.19
CA LEU A 46 -18.95 1.72 -7.94
C LEU A 46 -18.81 0.20 -8.02
N GLN A 47 -18.10 -0.40 -7.07
CA GLN A 47 -18.03 -1.85 -6.90
C GLN A 47 -19.05 -2.28 -5.84
N MET A 48 -19.92 -3.24 -6.20
CA MET A 48 -20.87 -3.88 -5.30
C MET A 48 -20.88 -5.40 -5.54
N PRO A 49 -20.78 -6.25 -4.50
CA PRO A 49 -20.40 -5.90 -3.13
C PRO A 49 -18.92 -5.52 -3.02
N ALA A 50 -18.55 -4.82 -1.95
CA ALA A 50 -17.17 -4.48 -1.63
C ALA A 50 -16.87 -4.79 -0.16
N ALA A 51 -15.62 -5.15 0.13
CA ALA A 51 -15.14 -5.31 1.50
C ALA A 51 -15.30 -3.99 2.28
N ILE A 52 -15.61 -4.08 3.57
CA ILE A 52 -15.89 -2.91 4.42
C ILE A 52 -14.76 -1.88 4.39
N GLU A 53 -13.51 -2.33 4.33
CA GLU A 53 -12.36 -1.42 4.33
C GLU A 53 -12.26 -0.59 3.03
N LEU A 54 -12.69 -1.15 1.90
CA LEU A 54 -12.82 -0.39 0.66
C LEU A 54 -13.91 0.68 0.78
N ASN A 55 -15.01 0.37 1.48
CA ASN A 55 -16.05 1.36 1.77
C ASN A 55 -15.49 2.48 2.67
N VAL A 56 -14.72 2.13 3.71
CA VAL A 56 -14.10 3.11 4.62
C VAL A 56 -13.23 4.12 3.88
N ILE A 57 -12.31 3.66 3.01
CA ILE A 57 -11.39 4.57 2.30
C ILE A 57 -12.07 5.41 1.21
N SER A 58 -13.29 5.06 0.80
CA SER A 58 -14.07 5.82 -0.19
C SER A 58 -15.21 6.63 0.43
N GLN A 59 -15.32 6.66 1.76
CA GLN A 59 -16.40 7.33 2.46
C GLN A 59 -16.35 8.86 2.26
N PRO A 60 -17.39 9.46 1.67
CA PRO A 60 -17.46 10.91 1.54
C PRO A 60 -17.66 11.60 2.91
N PRO A 61 -17.13 12.82 3.10
CA PRO A 61 -17.39 13.60 4.31
C PRO A 61 -18.89 13.81 4.53
N GLY A 62 -19.37 13.53 5.76
CA GLY A 62 -20.78 13.67 6.12
C GLY A 62 -21.71 12.57 5.59
N SER A 63 -21.16 11.50 4.98
CA SER A 63 -21.95 10.34 4.55
C SER A 63 -22.36 9.43 5.72
N VAL A 64 -23.21 8.44 5.43
CA VAL A 64 -23.51 7.33 6.35
C VAL A 64 -22.26 6.53 6.69
N ARG A 65 -22.31 5.78 7.79
CA ARG A 65 -21.20 4.89 8.21
C ARG A 65 -20.85 3.89 7.09
N ALA A 66 -19.58 3.47 7.04
CA ALA A 66 -19.06 2.61 5.97
C ALA A 66 -19.82 1.29 5.81
N GLU A 67 -20.40 0.76 6.90
CA GLU A 67 -21.20 -0.47 6.89
C GLU A 67 -22.51 -0.31 6.10
N ASN A 68 -22.98 0.93 5.95
CA ASN A 68 -24.21 1.28 5.26
C ASN A 68 -23.96 1.90 3.87
N LEU A 69 -22.70 1.98 3.42
CA LEU A 69 -22.39 2.43 2.07
C LEU A 69 -22.78 1.34 1.06
N PRO A 70 -23.29 1.72 -0.13
CA PRO A 70 -23.67 0.75 -1.16
C PRO A 70 -22.46 -0.03 -1.71
N GLY A 71 -21.26 0.52 -1.60
CA GLY A 71 -20.03 -0.14 -2.03
C GLY A 71 -18.84 0.81 -2.14
N PHE A 72 -17.78 0.32 -2.79
CA PHE A 72 -16.53 1.06 -2.97
C PHE A 72 -16.60 1.96 -4.21
N ALA A 73 -16.57 3.27 -3.98
CA ALA A 73 -16.51 4.26 -5.05
C ALA A 73 -15.05 4.63 -5.37
N TYR A 74 -14.65 4.49 -6.63
CA TYR A 74 -13.27 4.77 -7.08
C TYR A 74 -13.25 5.44 -8.45
N ALA A 75 -12.13 6.09 -8.79
CA ALA A 75 -11.98 6.75 -10.08
C ALA A 75 -12.00 5.73 -11.23
N ALA A 76 -12.64 6.05 -12.35
CA ALA A 76 -12.74 5.17 -13.52
C ALA A 76 -11.39 4.81 -14.15
N LYS A 77 -10.38 5.67 -13.97
CA LYS A 77 -9.00 5.36 -14.36
C LYS A 77 -8.41 4.21 -13.53
N ALA A 78 -8.84 4.03 -12.28
CA ALA A 78 -8.45 2.94 -11.39
C ALA A 78 -6.94 2.63 -11.33
N GLY A 79 -6.08 3.64 -11.48
CA GLY A 79 -4.62 3.47 -11.49
C GLY A 79 -4.00 3.12 -12.85
N LYS A 80 -4.78 3.07 -13.93
CA LYS A 80 -4.28 2.80 -15.29
C LYS A 80 -3.10 3.70 -15.66
N GLY A 81 -2.00 3.06 -16.08
CA GLY A 81 -0.74 3.71 -16.44
C GLY A 81 0.22 3.91 -15.26
N ALA A 82 -0.23 3.73 -14.01
CA ALA A 82 0.66 3.63 -12.86
C ALA A 82 1.24 2.21 -12.78
N THR A 83 2.45 2.10 -12.25
CA THR A 83 3.10 0.83 -11.92
C THR A 83 3.40 0.80 -10.44
N ILE A 84 2.94 -0.24 -9.74
CA ILE A 84 3.12 -0.39 -8.30
C ILE A 84 4.06 -1.57 -8.06
N TYR A 85 5.16 -1.30 -7.36
CA TYR A 85 6.11 -2.32 -6.95
C TYR A 85 5.72 -2.84 -5.57
N VAL A 86 5.48 -4.14 -5.47
CA VAL A 86 5.17 -4.81 -4.21
C VAL A 86 6.40 -5.61 -3.81
N ILE A 87 7.12 -5.15 -2.78
CA ILE A 87 8.29 -5.84 -2.23
C ILE A 87 7.82 -6.78 -1.14
N ASP A 88 7.71 -8.07 -1.44
CA ASP A 88 7.12 -9.05 -0.52
C ASP A 88 7.51 -10.51 -0.84
N THR A 89 6.81 -11.49 -0.28
CA THR A 89 7.16 -12.93 -0.35
C THR A 89 6.86 -13.58 -1.69
N GLY A 90 6.16 -12.89 -2.59
CA GLY A 90 5.82 -13.36 -3.94
C GLY A 90 4.36 -13.11 -4.29
N ALA A 91 3.86 -13.80 -5.32
CA ALA A 91 2.42 -13.89 -5.57
C ALA A 91 2.04 -15.32 -5.98
N ASN A 92 0.85 -15.77 -5.59
CA ASN A 92 0.22 -16.97 -6.14
C ASN A 92 -0.41 -16.64 -7.49
N ILE A 93 0.31 -16.93 -8.57
CA ILE A 93 -0.18 -16.65 -9.93
C ILE A 93 -1.40 -17.47 -10.34
N GLU A 94 -1.66 -18.58 -9.64
CA GLU A 94 -2.78 -19.46 -9.93
C GLU A 94 -4.10 -18.95 -9.37
N ASN A 95 -4.05 -18.02 -8.41
CA ASN A 95 -5.24 -17.47 -7.78
C ASN A 95 -6.09 -16.66 -8.79
N PRO A 96 -7.43 -16.86 -8.84
CA PRO A 96 -8.32 -16.09 -9.71
C PRO A 96 -8.20 -14.57 -9.55
N GLU A 97 -7.98 -14.07 -8.35
CA GLU A 97 -7.79 -12.65 -8.06
C GLU A 97 -6.57 -12.08 -8.80
N TRP A 98 -5.45 -12.80 -8.82
CA TRP A 98 -4.25 -12.44 -9.59
C TRP A 98 -4.48 -12.54 -11.10
N LYS A 99 -5.05 -13.67 -11.55
CA LYS A 99 -5.34 -13.91 -12.98
C LYS A 99 -6.22 -12.80 -13.56
N ASN A 100 -7.21 -12.36 -12.79
CA ASN A 100 -8.18 -11.35 -13.21
C ASN A 100 -7.70 -9.89 -13.03
N MET A 101 -6.49 -9.64 -12.54
CA MET A 101 -5.91 -8.28 -12.55
C MET A 101 -5.75 -7.78 -13.98
N LYS A 102 -6.21 -6.55 -14.25
CA LYS A 102 -6.24 -5.95 -15.58
C LYS A 102 -4.92 -5.32 -16.02
N GLY A 103 -4.16 -4.76 -15.09
CA GLY A 103 -2.86 -4.18 -15.39
C GLY A 103 -1.82 -5.25 -15.73
N SER A 104 -0.69 -4.82 -16.30
CA SER A 104 0.42 -5.73 -16.58
C SER A 104 1.01 -6.27 -15.27
N LYS A 105 1.44 -7.53 -15.30
CA LYS A 105 2.05 -8.23 -14.16
C LYS A 105 3.47 -8.63 -14.53
N SER A 106 4.42 -8.42 -13.65
CA SER A 106 5.82 -8.88 -13.83
C SER A 106 6.48 -9.17 -12.50
N PHE A 107 7.59 -9.91 -12.53
CA PHE A 107 8.34 -10.31 -11.33
C PHE A 107 9.79 -9.84 -11.38
N ILE A 108 10.31 -9.51 -10.21
CA ILE A 108 11.73 -9.31 -9.93
C ILE A 108 12.07 -10.22 -8.77
N ASN A 109 13.00 -11.16 -8.98
CA ASN A 109 13.51 -12.02 -7.91
C ASN A 109 14.82 -11.42 -7.39
N THR A 110 14.86 -11.04 -6.11
CA THR A 110 16.08 -10.49 -5.52
C THR A 110 17.17 -11.57 -5.36
N PRO A 111 18.45 -11.17 -5.24
CA PRO A 111 19.55 -12.12 -5.09
C PRO A 111 19.33 -13.07 -3.91
N GLY A 112 19.52 -14.38 -4.17
CA GLY A 112 19.37 -15.43 -3.15
C GLY A 112 17.95 -15.94 -2.95
N VAL A 113 16.95 -15.37 -3.62
CA VAL A 113 15.58 -15.87 -3.63
C VAL A 113 15.39 -16.90 -4.74
N GLU A 114 14.58 -17.91 -4.45
CA GLU A 114 14.14 -18.88 -5.47
C GLU A 114 13.46 -18.16 -6.64
N LYS A 115 13.89 -18.46 -7.87
CA LYS A 115 13.28 -17.91 -9.09
C LYS A 115 11.97 -18.65 -9.41
N SER A 116 10.95 -18.41 -8.59
CA SER A 116 9.63 -18.99 -8.71
C SER A 116 8.54 -17.91 -8.58
N GLU A 117 7.51 -18.00 -9.41
CA GLU A 117 6.30 -17.18 -9.32
C GLU A 117 5.30 -17.80 -8.33
N ALA A 118 5.81 -18.20 -7.16
CA ALA A 118 5.06 -18.81 -6.08
C ALA A 118 5.17 -17.96 -4.81
N ASP A 119 4.18 -18.08 -3.95
CA ASP A 119 4.15 -17.40 -2.65
C ASP A 119 3.67 -18.35 -1.56
N PRO A 120 4.56 -19.18 -1.00
CA PRO A 120 4.19 -20.13 0.05
C PRO A 120 3.82 -19.45 1.37
N GLU A 121 4.27 -18.21 1.59
CA GLU A 121 3.98 -17.42 2.80
C GLU A 121 2.72 -16.58 2.68
N VAL A 122 2.12 -16.52 1.48
CA VAL A 122 0.83 -15.90 1.13
C VAL A 122 0.73 -14.38 1.34
N HIS A 123 1.65 -13.78 2.10
CA HIS A 123 1.64 -12.37 2.47
C HIS A 123 1.74 -11.48 1.22
N GLY A 124 2.65 -11.78 0.30
CA GLY A 124 2.79 -11.02 -0.94
C GLY A 124 1.56 -11.12 -1.86
N SER A 125 0.90 -12.27 -1.90
CA SER A 125 -0.37 -12.48 -2.61
C SER A 125 -1.49 -11.63 -2.02
N CYS A 126 -1.57 -11.57 -0.68
CA CYS A 126 -2.51 -10.71 0.03
C CYS A 126 -2.27 -9.23 -0.31
N MET A 127 -1.00 -8.79 -0.33
CA MET A 127 -0.63 -7.42 -0.68
C MET A 127 -0.95 -7.11 -2.14
N ALA A 128 -0.61 -7.99 -3.08
CA ALA A 128 -0.94 -7.84 -4.49
C ALA A 128 -2.46 -7.69 -4.69
N SER A 129 -3.25 -8.53 -4.00
CA SER A 129 -4.72 -8.47 -4.03
C SER A 129 -5.26 -7.12 -3.53
N LYS A 130 -4.76 -6.59 -2.41
CA LYS A 130 -5.20 -5.29 -1.85
C LYS A 130 -4.78 -4.07 -2.69
N VAL A 131 -3.70 -4.20 -3.45
CA VAL A 131 -3.20 -3.11 -4.27
C VAL A 131 -3.91 -3.09 -5.62
N THR A 132 -3.81 -4.18 -6.39
CA THR A 132 -4.28 -4.22 -7.80
C THR A 132 -5.34 -5.29 -8.07
N GLY A 133 -5.76 -6.05 -7.05
CA GLY A 133 -6.77 -7.11 -7.17
C GLY A 133 -8.14 -6.59 -7.61
N ARG A 134 -8.89 -7.43 -8.30
CA ARG A 134 -10.20 -7.06 -8.83
C ARG A 134 -11.24 -6.84 -7.73
N LEU A 135 -11.27 -7.73 -6.73
CA LEU A 135 -12.21 -7.70 -5.62
C LEU A 135 -11.71 -6.82 -4.49
N PHE A 136 -10.44 -6.99 -4.09
CA PHE A 136 -9.90 -6.35 -2.88
C PHE A 136 -8.99 -5.14 -3.17
N GLY A 137 -8.67 -4.90 -4.44
CA GLY A 137 -7.71 -3.87 -4.84
C GLY A 137 -8.26 -2.45 -4.83
N THR A 138 -7.39 -1.49 -4.51
CA THR A 138 -7.69 -0.04 -4.58
C THR A 138 -7.38 0.53 -5.97
N ALA A 139 -6.27 0.13 -6.58
CA ALA A 139 -5.79 0.56 -7.89
C ALA A 139 -5.94 -0.56 -8.94
N LYS A 140 -7.19 -0.92 -9.22
CA LYS A 140 -7.59 -2.15 -9.95
C LYS A 140 -7.08 -2.28 -11.40
N ASP A 141 -6.72 -1.16 -12.03
CA ASP A 141 -6.22 -1.11 -13.41
C ASP A 141 -4.73 -0.70 -13.46
N ALA A 142 -4.05 -0.58 -12.30
CA ALA A 142 -2.61 -0.34 -12.25
C ALA A 142 -1.81 -1.58 -12.62
N ASN A 143 -0.62 -1.36 -13.17
CA ASN A 143 0.37 -2.42 -13.37
C ASN A 143 1.01 -2.79 -12.02
N ILE A 144 1.42 -4.04 -11.88
CA ILE A 144 2.09 -4.56 -10.69
C ILE A 144 3.43 -5.20 -11.05
N VAL A 145 4.45 -4.88 -10.26
CA VAL A 145 5.75 -5.55 -10.27
C VAL A 145 5.95 -6.20 -8.90
N MET A 146 5.90 -7.53 -8.85
CA MET A 146 6.16 -8.27 -7.63
C MET A 146 7.67 -8.45 -7.45
N VAL A 147 8.23 -7.80 -6.43
CA VAL A 147 9.67 -7.86 -6.09
C VAL A 147 9.83 -8.84 -4.93
N LYS A 148 10.15 -10.08 -5.26
CA LYS A 148 10.22 -11.18 -4.31
C LYS A 148 11.47 -11.08 -3.42
N ILE A 149 11.27 -11.10 -2.11
CA ILE A 149 12.33 -11.08 -1.10
C ILE A 149 12.36 -12.35 -0.25
N HIS A 150 13.49 -12.59 0.41
CA HIS A 150 13.67 -13.70 1.34
C HIS A 150 13.22 -13.32 2.74
N HIS A 151 12.34 -14.10 3.36
CA HIS A 151 11.78 -13.79 4.69
C HIS A 151 12.50 -14.52 5.85
N ASN A 152 13.73 -15.00 5.67
CA ASN A 152 14.44 -15.76 6.73
C ASN A 152 15.24 -14.84 7.70
N GLY A 153 14.61 -13.84 8.30
CA GLY A 153 15.22 -13.02 9.36
C GLY A 153 16.34 -12.06 8.93
N LYS A 154 16.59 -11.91 7.62
CA LYS A 154 17.51 -10.91 7.02
C LYS A 154 16.77 -9.72 6.41
N GLY A 155 15.68 -9.30 7.06
CA GLY A 155 14.69 -8.39 6.47
C GLY A 155 15.29 -7.07 5.95
N SER A 156 16.26 -6.48 6.67
CA SER A 156 16.89 -5.21 6.28
C SER A 156 17.74 -5.32 5.02
N ALA A 157 18.61 -6.33 4.92
CA ALA A 157 19.46 -6.55 3.75
C ALA A 157 18.66 -6.96 2.51
N SER A 158 17.61 -7.77 2.71
CA SER A 158 16.72 -8.20 1.63
C SER A 158 15.89 -7.03 1.08
N THR A 159 15.39 -6.17 1.98
CA THR A 159 14.69 -4.93 1.60
C THR A 159 15.62 -3.99 0.83
N LEU A 160 16.86 -3.80 1.27
CA LEU A 160 17.81 -2.94 0.55
C LEU A 160 18.08 -3.47 -0.87
N SER A 161 18.28 -4.79 -1.01
CA SER A 161 18.46 -5.42 -2.32
C SER A 161 17.24 -5.22 -3.21
N ALA A 162 16.02 -5.34 -2.66
CA ALA A 162 14.79 -5.09 -3.39
C ALA A 162 14.65 -3.64 -3.85
N LEU A 163 15.05 -2.67 -3.03
CA LEU A 163 15.05 -1.25 -3.39
C LEU A 163 16.03 -0.97 -4.54
N VAL A 164 17.21 -1.59 -4.52
CA VAL A 164 18.19 -1.48 -5.62
C VAL A 164 17.60 -2.07 -6.92
N GLU A 165 17.04 -3.28 -6.87
CA GLU A 165 16.45 -3.90 -8.06
C GLU A 165 15.24 -3.12 -8.60
N THR A 166 14.40 -2.60 -7.70
CA THR A 166 13.29 -1.71 -8.06
C THR A 166 13.79 -0.45 -8.77
N SER A 167 14.82 0.19 -8.21
CA SER A 167 15.43 1.39 -8.80
C SER A 167 16.00 1.11 -10.19
N ASN A 168 16.67 -0.03 -10.36
CA ASN A 168 17.22 -0.46 -11.64
C ASN A 168 16.13 -0.70 -12.70
N ASP A 169 15.02 -1.31 -12.32
CA ASP A 169 13.90 -1.55 -13.23
C ASP A 169 13.22 -0.24 -13.65
N VAL A 170 12.97 0.66 -12.69
CA VAL A 170 12.45 2.01 -12.98
C VAL A 170 13.38 2.76 -13.94
N TYR A 171 14.69 2.73 -13.69
CA TYR A 171 15.68 3.38 -14.53
C TYR A 171 15.69 2.83 -15.97
N LYS A 172 15.63 1.49 -16.12
CA LYS A 172 15.55 0.85 -17.45
C LYS A 172 14.28 1.25 -18.20
N LYS A 173 13.12 1.21 -17.54
CA LYS A 173 11.83 1.62 -18.12
C LYS A 173 11.82 3.10 -18.50
N LEU A 174 12.46 3.96 -17.72
CA LEU A 174 12.62 5.39 -18.02
C LEU A 174 13.46 5.62 -19.28
N ILE A 175 14.58 4.91 -19.44
CA ILE A 175 15.41 5.03 -20.67
C ILE A 175 14.64 4.51 -21.88
N GLN A 176 13.96 3.37 -21.75
CA GLN A 176 13.16 2.79 -22.82
C GLN A 176 11.99 3.72 -23.21
N GLY A 177 11.27 4.29 -22.24
CA GLY A 177 10.19 5.24 -22.49
C GLY A 177 10.66 6.58 -23.09
N LYS A 178 11.88 7.03 -22.75
CA LYS A 178 12.53 8.19 -23.37
C LYS A 178 12.95 7.97 -24.82
N ALA A 179 12.96 6.73 -25.31
CA ALA A 179 13.17 6.45 -26.73
C ALA A 179 11.91 6.72 -27.56
N GLU A 180 10.71 6.79 -26.95
CA GLU A 180 9.44 6.97 -27.66
C GLU A 180 8.78 8.34 -27.45
N ASP A 181 9.05 9.06 -26.34
CA ASP A 181 8.50 10.40 -26.13
C ASP A 181 9.50 11.34 -25.46
N GLY A 182 9.60 12.57 -25.99
CA GLY A 182 10.52 13.63 -25.60
C GLY A 182 10.27 14.25 -24.21
N PHE A 183 10.05 13.45 -23.18
CA PHE A 183 9.89 13.91 -21.80
C PHE A 183 11.23 13.98 -21.05
N ASN A 184 11.73 15.21 -20.97
CA ASN A 184 12.65 15.80 -19.98
C ASN A 184 13.99 15.11 -19.66
N LYS A 185 15.05 15.87 -19.95
CA LYS A 185 16.48 15.57 -19.74
C LYS A 185 16.76 15.09 -18.31
N LEU A 186 17.60 14.06 -18.24
CA LEU A 186 18.04 13.34 -17.04
C LEU A 186 19.22 14.03 -16.32
N SER A 187 19.59 15.26 -16.71
CA SER A 187 20.84 15.91 -16.30
C SER A 187 20.84 16.49 -14.89
N ASP A 188 19.70 16.57 -14.21
CA ASP A 188 19.58 17.51 -13.10
C ASP A 188 19.69 16.90 -11.69
N TYR A 189 19.72 15.58 -11.47
CA TYR A 189 19.87 15.04 -10.11
C TYR A 189 20.45 13.61 -10.05
N PRO A 190 21.43 13.33 -9.17
CA PRO A 190 21.72 11.97 -8.74
C PRO A 190 20.73 11.62 -7.62
N ALA A 191 19.49 11.31 -8.00
CA ALA A 191 18.56 10.63 -7.11
C ALA A 191 17.96 9.46 -7.91
N PRO A 192 18.16 8.20 -7.50
CA PRO A 192 17.58 7.03 -8.17
C PRO A 192 16.03 7.01 -8.19
N PHE A 193 15.38 8.05 -7.66
CA PHE A 193 13.95 8.28 -7.64
C PHE A 193 13.67 9.64 -8.31
N GLY A 194 13.29 9.63 -9.59
CA GLY A 194 12.92 10.86 -10.29
C GLY A 194 11.61 11.44 -9.74
N ARG A 195 11.20 12.63 -10.24
CA ARG A 195 9.94 13.32 -9.82
C ARG A 195 8.65 12.52 -10.04
N ILE A 196 8.73 11.32 -10.61
CA ILE A 196 7.60 10.45 -10.93
C ILE A 196 7.55 9.19 -10.07
N THR A 197 8.55 8.98 -9.19
CA THR A 197 8.68 7.76 -8.39
C THR A 197 8.50 8.11 -6.92
N ASP A 198 7.32 7.80 -6.40
CA ASP A 198 7.05 7.84 -4.97
C ASP A 198 7.28 6.45 -4.37
N ILE A 199 8.04 6.37 -3.27
CA ILE A 199 8.16 5.14 -2.48
C ILE A 199 7.28 5.29 -1.24
N THR A 200 6.25 4.45 -1.16
CA THR A 200 5.45 4.30 0.05
C THR A 200 5.77 2.94 0.67
N VAL A 201 6.34 2.94 1.87
CA VAL A 201 6.55 1.72 2.66
C VAL A 201 5.38 1.57 3.63
N VAL A 202 4.62 0.48 3.50
CA VAL A 202 3.52 0.14 4.41
C VAL A 202 3.91 -1.11 5.19
N GLY A 203 3.98 -0.99 6.51
CA GLY A 203 4.21 -2.11 7.43
C GLY A 203 3.08 -2.16 8.45
N ALA A 204 2.68 -3.37 8.83
CA ALA A 204 1.75 -3.60 9.93
C ALA A 204 2.49 -4.25 11.10
N VAL A 205 2.29 -3.74 12.30
CA VAL A 205 2.83 -4.28 13.54
C VAL A 205 1.70 -4.52 14.53
N GLU A 206 1.77 -5.64 15.24
CA GLU A 206 0.96 -5.91 16.42
C GLU A 206 1.46 -5.07 17.62
N GLU A 207 0.71 -5.05 18.72
CA GLU A 207 1.07 -4.31 19.93
C GLU A 207 2.41 -4.74 20.52
N ASP A 208 2.80 -5.99 20.32
CA ASP A 208 4.10 -6.54 20.75
C ASP A 208 5.26 -6.22 19.78
N GLY A 209 4.99 -5.48 18.70
CA GLY A 209 5.94 -5.12 17.67
C GLY A 209 6.20 -6.22 16.63
N SER A 210 5.51 -7.36 16.71
CA SER A 210 5.58 -8.41 15.68
C SER A 210 4.83 -7.99 14.40
N ARG A 211 5.20 -8.54 13.25
CA ARG A 211 4.53 -8.20 11.97
C ARG A 211 3.14 -8.81 11.94
N SER A 212 2.11 -8.00 11.71
CA SER A 212 0.74 -8.49 11.73
C SER A 212 0.35 -9.20 10.42
N PRO A 213 -0.34 -10.36 10.48
CA PRO A 213 -0.90 -11.06 9.33
C PRO A 213 -2.27 -10.49 8.91
N TYR A 214 -2.38 -9.18 8.61
CA TYR A 214 -3.65 -8.62 8.15
C TYR A 214 -3.96 -8.99 6.69
N SER A 215 -4.64 -10.10 6.50
CA SER A 215 -5.26 -10.51 5.24
C SER A 215 -6.75 -10.11 5.23
N LEU A 216 -7.21 -9.30 4.25
CA LEU A 216 -8.63 -8.88 4.13
C LEU A 216 -9.50 -9.93 3.40
N GLY A 217 -9.22 -11.19 3.70
CA GLY A 217 -9.83 -12.40 3.18
C GLY A 217 -9.17 -13.58 3.87
N THR A 218 -9.86 -14.71 3.97
CA THR A 218 -9.22 -15.96 4.43
C THR A 218 -8.05 -16.28 3.49
N ALA A 219 -7.04 -17.02 3.96
CA ALA A 219 -5.96 -17.47 3.08
C ALA A 219 -6.53 -18.08 1.80
N LYS A 220 -7.56 -18.92 1.91
CA LYS A 220 -8.28 -19.53 0.78
C LYS A 220 -8.94 -18.54 -0.20
N GLU A 221 -9.30 -17.34 0.25
CA GLU A 221 -9.85 -16.29 -0.63
C GLU A 221 -8.75 -15.51 -1.34
N LEU A 222 -7.54 -15.45 -0.78
CA LEU A 222 -6.41 -14.68 -1.31
C LEU A 222 -5.27 -15.55 -1.92
N THR A 223 -5.34 -16.88 -1.74
CA THR A 223 -4.39 -17.90 -2.24
C THR A 223 -5.15 -18.96 -2.99
#